data_AF-A0A1A8SKB6-F1
#
_entry.id   AF-A0A1A8SKB6-F1
#
_cell.length_a   1.000
_cell.length_b   1.000
_cell.length_c   1.000
_cell.angle_alpha   90.00
_cell.angle_beta   90.00
_cell.angle_gamma   90.00
#
_symmetry.space_group_name_H-M   'P 1'
#
loop_
_entity.id
_entity.type
_entity.pdbx_description
1 polymer ?
#
loop_
_entity_poly.entity_id
_entity_poly.type
_entity_poly.pdbx_seq_one_letter_code
_entity_poly.pdbx_strand_id
1 'polypeptide(L)'
;QTLLRRRNRQHLPDVRDIFRPPEKDEDPQKPAGGSENRPKDASTAETETELNVEVAFSEQALSYWDNHQRLKVTTSLSASDDKLPNFKLLRDKTGQTRIGDLSPLDMKKVQRLVLVEVTALFDTAGIDLKAHKAVKVKAKESGLFGVPLNTLLEQDQKRVPGTKVPFILQRLMRYIEEEGLDTEGLLRIPGAATRVKSLCQELESAFYDGTFPWKQLKQHDAASLLKLLIRELPHPLLTVEHLNAFIAVNKFPTKKQQLHALNLLVLLLPETNRDTLKALVEFFQRVIDHQAKNKMTLNNVSVVMAPNIFMFKGFRSKVTEQQEFYMATNTANIVRLLIRYQDLLWTIPKFILNQVRRQNMESQRKLNKEKAVRKLLKKITTDRPHEKTIPEENSQGFIRVQAPQFSKVSMAVQLTEDLQAADVLNRFLSQDSLVAVKKEDLCLYEIGGNIKERCLDGETFMKDLCQLNPAAEWVIKTVQR
;
A
#
# COMPACT_ATOMS: atom_id res chain seq x y z
N GLN A 1 30.60 -3.77 71.71
CA GLN A 1 30.58 -5.07 71.01
C GLN A 1 29.29 -5.14 70.21
N THR A 2 29.09 -4.36 69.14
CA THR A 2 29.62 -4.57 67.77
C THR A 2 29.31 -5.96 67.24
N LEU A 3 28.10 -6.17 66.71
CA LEU A 3 27.75 -7.36 65.93
C LEU A 3 27.69 -6.98 64.45
N LEU A 4 28.74 -7.37 63.73
CA LEU A 4 28.87 -7.27 62.29
C LEU A 4 27.89 -8.21 61.59
N ARG A 5 27.09 -7.68 60.65
CA ARG A 5 26.41 -8.49 59.63
C ARG A 5 27.03 -8.16 58.26
N ARG A 6 27.88 -9.08 57.77
CA ARG A 6 28.50 -9.05 56.44
C ARG A 6 27.42 -8.99 55.35
N ARG A 7 27.48 -7.98 54.48
CA ARG A 7 26.74 -7.92 53.21
C ARG A 7 27.69 -8.32 52.09
N ASN A 8 27.40 -9.44 51.42
CA ASN A 8 28.02 -9.83 50.15
C ASN A 8 27.74 -8.76 49.10
N ARG A 9 28.77 -8.03 48.65
CA ARG A 9 28.73 -7.23 47.42
C ARG A 9 29.04 -8.17 46.25
N GLN A 10 28.02 -8.55 45.49
CA GLN A 10 28.22 -9.11 44.16
C GLN A 10 28.69 -7.98 43.23
N HIS A 11 29.76 -8.25 42.49
CA HIS A 11 30.36 -7.33 41.52
C HIS A 11 29.42 -7.20 40.30
N LEU A 12 28.98 -5.97 40.01
CA LEU A 12 28.21 -5.66 38.80
C LEU A 12 29.19 -5.37 37.65
N PRO A 13 29.06 -6.01 36.47
CA PRO A 13 29.90 -5.70 35.32
C PRO A 13 29.65 -4.29 34.76
N ASP A 14 30.71 -3.64 34.29
CA ASP A 14 30.67 -2.32 33.63
C ASP A 14 30.02 -2.43 32.23
N VAL A 15 29.23 -1.42 31.86
CA VAL A 15 28.40 -1.36 30.64
C VAL A 15 29.27 -1.34 29.35
N ARG A 16 30.58 -1.10 29.49
CA ARG A 16 31.54 -1.04 28.38
C ARG A 16 31.97 -2.42 27.85
N ASP A 17 31.66 -3.51 28.56
CA ASP A 17 32.02 -4.87 28.14
C ASP A 17 30.98 -5.55 27.22
N ILE A 18 29.84 -4.90 26.96
CA ILE A 18 28.76 -5.43 26.10
C ILE A 18 29.01 -5.16 24.61
N PHE A 19 29.88 -4.20 24.26
CA PHE A 19 30.10 -3.74 22.88
C PHE A 19 31.49 -4.06 22.31
N ARG A 20 32.24 -5.00 22.91
CA ARG A 20 33.52 -5.43 22.34
C ARG A 20 33.28 -6.42 21.18
N PRO A 21 33.78 -6.16 19.95
CA PRO A 21 33.78 -7.17 18.90
C PRO A 21 34.69 -8.33 19.29
N PRO A 22 34.40 -9.59 18.88
CA PRO A 22 35.23 -10.73 19.26
C PRO A 22 36.65 -10.58 18.68
N GLU A 23 37.63 -10.77 19.57
CA GLU A 23 39.06 -10.80 19.25
C GLU A 23 39.36 -11.98 18.32
N LYS A 24 40.26 -11.75 17.35
CA LYS A 24 40.78 -12.78 16.45
C LYS A 24 41.85 -13.57 17.21
N ASP A 25 41.63 -14.87 17.41
CA ASP A 25 42.69 -15.78 17.82
C ASP A 25 43.62 -16.04 16.61
N GLU A 26 44.89 -15.62 16.74
CA GLU A 26 46.01 -16.09 15.92
C GLU A 26 46.71 -17.26 16.63
N ASP A 27 47.00 -18.35 15.90
CA ASP A 27 48.33 -19.02 15.79
C ASP A 27 48.22 -20.42 15.12
N PRO A 28 49.30 -21.09 14.66
CA PRO A 28 50.40 -20.64 13.79
C PRO A 28 50.66 -21.60 12.57
N GLN A 29 51.30 -21.06 11.52
CA GLN A 29 52.17 -21.67 10.47
C GLN A 29 51.88 -23.08 9.82
N LYS A 30 51.42 -23.03 8.55
CA LYS A 30 51.94 -23.62 7.25
C LYS A 30 52.47 -25.09 7.14
N PRO A 31 52.30 -25.79 5.98
CA PRO A 31 52.94 -25.39 4.71
C PRO A 31 52.12 -25.59 3.40
N ALA A 32 52.77 -25.17 2.31
CA ALA A 32 52.30 -24.87 0.96
C ALA A 32 51.76 -26.06 0.12
N GLY A 33 50.83 -25.74 -0.80
CA GLY A 33 50.44 -26.56 -1.94
C GLY A 33 49.42 -25.81 -2.79
N GLY A 34 49.77 -25.45 -4.03
CA GLY A 34 49.01 -24.51 -4.86
C GLY A 34 47.79 -25.09 -5.57
N SER A 35 46.89 -24.18 -5.96
CA SER A 35 46.21 -24.14 -7.27
C SER A 35 45.31 -22.92 -7.29
N GLU A 36 45.58 -21.99 -8.20
CA GLU A 36 44.67 -20.90 -8.53
C GLU A 36 43.35 -21.48 -9.05
N ASN A 37 42.23 -21.02 -8.50
CA ASN A 37 40.94 -20.98 -9.18
C ASN A 37 40.04 -19.97 -8.44
N ARG A 38 39.86 -18.77 -9.03
CA ARG A 38 38.82 -17.82 -8.64
C ARG A 38 37.44 -18.47 -8.83
N PRO A 39 36.53 -18.42 -7.85
CA PRO A 39 35.11 -18.50 -8.14
C PRO A 39 34.59 -17.10 -8.48
N LYS A 40 34.03 -16.99 -9.69
CA LYS A 40 33.20 -15.89 -10.15
C LYS A 40 32.00 -15.70 -9.21
N ASP A 41 31.55 -14.45 -9.11
CA ASP A 41 30.30 -14.03 -8.48
C ASP A 41 29.13 -14.96 -8.86
N ALA A 42 28.70 -15.78 -7.91
CA ALA A 42 27.43 -16.48 -7.99
C ALA A 42 26.39 -15.59 -7.29
N SER A 43 25.60 -14.86 -8.07
CA SER A 43 24.37 -14.27 -7.57
C SER A 43 23.50 -15.40 -7.01
N THR A 44 23.32 -15.45 -5.70
CA THR A 44 22.29 -16.29 -5.09
C THR A 44 20.94 -15.83 -5.61
N ALA A 45 20.38 -16.56 -6.58
CA ALA A 45 19.03 -16.36 -7.04
C ALA A 45 18.10 -16.72 -5.87
N GLU A 46 17.66 -15.71 -5.12
CA GLU A 46 16.64 -15.87 -4.09
C GLU A 46 15.38 -16.43 -4.76
N THR A 47 14.92 -17.60 -4.34
CA THR A 47 13.73 -18.26 -4.90
C THR A 47 12.51 -17.37 -4.68
N GLU A 48 12.00 -16.75 -5.75
CA GLU A 48 10.78 -15.95 -5.71
C GLU A 48 9.56 -16.83 -5.43
N THR A 49 8.75 -16.43 -4.43
CA THR A 49 7.52 -17.13 -4.07
C THR A 49 6.32 -16.46 -4.75
N GLU A 50 5.49 -17.25 -5.43
CA GLU A 50 4.31 -16.74 -6.13
C GLU A 50 3.09 -16.61 -5.19
N LEU A 51 2.43 -15.46 -5.28
CA LEU A 51 1.16 -15.18 -4.61
C LEU A 51 0.01 -15.40 -5.59
N ASN A 52 -0.81 -16.42 -5.32
CA ASN A 52 -2.06 -16.63 -6.02
C ASN A 52 -3.12 -15.64 -5.49
N VAL A 53 -3.61 -14.78 -6.37
CA VAL A 53 -4.66 -13.79 -6.08
C VAL A 53 -5.98 -14.06 -6.81
N GLU A 54 -6.10 -15.23 -7.44
CA GLU A 54 -7.32 -15.69 -8.11
C GLU A 54 -8.28 -16.42 -7.16
N VAL A 55 -7.72 -17.01 -6.10
CA VAL A 55 -8.46 -17.70 -5.04
C VAL A 55 -8.53 -16.83 -3.80
N ALA A 56 -9.66 -16.87 -3.09
CA ALA A 56 -9.84 -16.14 -1.84
C ALA A 56 -8.72 -16.48 -0.83
N PHE A 57 -8.26 -15.48 -0.09
CA PHE A 57 -7.18 -15.65 0.87
C PHE A 57 -7.61 -16.50 2.07
N SER A 58 -8.86 -16.39 2.49
CA SER A 58 -9.51 -17.22 3.51
C SER A 58 -9.55 -18.69 3.09
N GLU A 59 -9.92 -18.99 1.84
CA GLU A 59 -9.89 -20.34 1.27
C GLU A 59 -8.46 -20.92 1.21
N GLN A 60 -7.49 -20.10 0.80
CA GLN A 60 -6.08 -20.49 0.84
C GLN A 60 -5.59 -20.76 2.28
N ALA A 61 -6.10 -20.03 3.28
CA ALA A 61 -5.78 -20.27 4.67
C ALA A 61 -6.41 -21.59 5.17
N LEU A 62 -7.66 -21.90 4.81
CA LEU A 62 -8.30 -23.18 5.17
C LEU A 62 -7.53 -24.39 4.64
N SER A 63 -7.12 -24.37 3.38
CA SER A 63 -6.33 -25.46 2.78
C SER A 63 -4.98 -25.66 3.47
N TYR A 64 -4.33 -24.56 3.90
CA TYR A 64 -3.12 -24.64 4.72
C TYR A 64 -3.38 -25.36 6.04
N TRP A 65 -4.46 -25.03 6.74
CA TRP A 65 -4.82 -25.65 8.02
C TRP A 65 -5.11 -27.15 7.90
N ASP A 66 -5.86 -27.60 6.88
CA ASP A 66 -6.12 -29.03 6.65
C ASP A 66 -4.82 -29.80 6.38
N ASN A 67 -3.95 -29.26 5.52
CA ASN A 67 -2.66 -29.89 5.22
C ASN A 67 -1.74 -29.95 6.45
N HIS A 68 -1.76 -28.93 7.32
CA HIS A 68 -0.91 -28.86 8.51
C HIS A 68 -1.45 -29.68 9.70
N GLN A 69 -2.76 -29.98 9.75
CA GLN A 69 -3.30 -30.99 10.66
C GLN A 69 -2.86 -32.41 10.24
N ARG A 70 -2.66 -32.65 8.94
CA ARG A 70 -2.20 -33.94 8.41
C ARG A 70 -0.69 -34.16 8.53
N LEU A 71 0.10 -33.09 8.64
CA LEU A 71 1.57 -33.12 8.72
C LEU A 71 2.03 -32.35 9.96
N LYS A 72 2.48 -33.06 11.01
CA LYS A 72 3.18 -32.46 12.17
C LYS A 72 4.55 -31.93 11.71
N VAL A 73 4.59 -30.80 11.01
CA VAL A 73 5.83 -30.15 10.58
C VAL A 73 6.09 -28.95 11.48
N THR A 74 7.06 -29.11 12.37
CA THR A 74 7.64 -28.03 13.17
C THR A 74 8.59 -27.23 12.30
N THR A 75 8.10 -26.19 11.63
CA THR A 75 8.98 -25.20 10.98
C THR A 75 9.43 -24.18 12.03
N SER A 76 10.74 -24.16 12.31
CA SER A 76 11.36 -23.25 13.28
C SER A 76 11.23 -21.79 12.83
N LEU A 77 10.65 -20.96 13.69
CA LEU A 77 10.41 -19.52 13.51
C LEU A 77 11.65 -18.65 13.80
N SER A 78 12.83 -19.02 13.30
CA SER A 78 14.05 -18.22 13.52
C SER A 78 14.91 -18.09 12.26
N ALA A 79 14.31 -17.58 11.18
CA ALA A 79 15.11 -16.93 10.15
C ALA A 79 15.44 -15.51 10.65
N SER A 80 16.73 -15.17 10.69
CA SER A 80 17.20 -13.81 11.00
C SER A 80 16.43 -12.78 10.18
N ASP A 81 15.98 -11.72 10.85
CA ASP A 81 15.09 -10.67 10.37
C ASP A 81 15.54 -9.92 9.08
N ASP A 82 16.76 -10.15 8.60
CA ASP A 82 17.36 -9.53 7.42
C ASP A 82 17.07 -10.26 6.09
N LYS A 83 16.41 -11.43 6.09
CA LYS A 83 16.06 -12.17 4.86
C LYS A 83 14.55 -12.36 4.70
N LEU A 84 13.85 -11.28 4.35
CA LEU A 84 12.45 -11.35 3.95
C LEU A 84 12.32 -11.99 2.55
N PRO A 85 11.40 -12.96 2.34
CA PRO A 85 11.26 -13.65 1.07
C PRO A 85 10.78 -12.72 -0.05
N ASN A 86 11.25 -12.93 -1.27
CA ASN A 86 10.73 -12.20 -2.42
C ASN A 86 9.40 -12.80 -2.84
N PHE A 87 8.36 -11.96 -2.92
CA PHE A 87 7.06 -12.35 -3.42
C PHE A 87 6.79 -11.66 -4.75
N LYS A 88 6.15 -12.38 -5.66
CA LYS A 88 5.57 -11.83 -6.88
C LYS A 88 4.12 -12.26 -7.01
N LEU A 89 3.29 -11.39 -7.57
CA LEU A 89 1.93 -11.76 -7.93
C LEU A 89 1.99 -12.66 -9.16
N LEU A 90 1.22 -13.75 -9.13
CA LEU A 90 0.98 -14.53 -10.33
C LEU A 90 0.28 -13.61 -11.35
N ARG A 91 0.97 -13.29 -12.44
CA ARG A 91 0.43 -12.41 -13.48
C ARG A 91 -0.57 -13.19 -14.31
N ASP A 92 -1.74 -12.59 -14.51
CA ASP A 92 -2.74 -13.11 -15.42
C ASP A 92 -2.78 -12.28 -16.70
N LYS A 93 -3.48 -12.80 -17.72
CA LYS A 93 -3.60 -12.11 -19.01
C LYS A 93 -4.51 -10.86 -18.98
N THR A 94 -5.31 -10.68 -17.93
CA THR A 94 -6.26 -9.56 -17.77
C THR A 94 -5.66 -8.35 -17.04
N GLY A 95 -4.36 -8.41 -16.76
CA GLY A 95 -3.56 -7.35 -16.16
C GLY A 95 -3.86 -7.11 -14.69
N GLN A 96 -2.94 -6.42 -14.01
CA GLN A 96 -3.14 -6.07 -12.60
C GLN A 96 -4.15 -4.93 -12.44
N THR A 97 -4.68 -4.77 -11.23
CA THR A 97 -5.54 -3.63 -10.89
C THR A 97 -5.07 -3.06 -9.57
N ARG A 98 -4.64 -1.81 -9.58
CA ARG A 98 -4.22 -1.07 -8.39
C ARG A 98 -5.36 -0.26 -7.82
N ILE A 99 -5.18 0.18 -6.59
CA ILE A 99 -6.00 1.26 -6.03
C ILE A 99 -5.87 2.49 -6.93
N GLY A 100 -7.00 3.10 -7.29
CA GLY A 100 -7.06 4.26 -8.19
C GLY A 100 -7.40 3.88 -9.64
N ASP A 101 -7.22 2.61 -10.03
CA ASP A 101 -7.58 2.18 -11.39
C ASP A 101 -9.09 2.04 -11.56
N LEU A 102 -9.84 1.74 -10.50
CA LEU A 102 -11.28 1.52 -10.54
C LEU A 102 -12.09 2.78 -10.22
N SER A 103 -13.28 2.86 -10.81
CA SER A 103 -14.27 3.90 -10.47
C SER A 103 -14.61 3.93 -8.97
N PRO A 104 -15.01 5.09 -8.41
CA PRO A 104 -15.46 5.18 -7.01
C PRO A 104 -16.63 4.25 -6.67
N LEU A 105 -17.50 3.96 -7.64
CA LEU A 105 -18.64 3.05 -7.44
C LEU A 105 -18.20 1.59 -7.28
N ASP A 106 -17.21 1.16 -8.06
CA ASP A 106 -16.65 -0.18 -7.96
C ASP A 106 -15.74 -0.30 -6.72
N MET A 107 -14.98 0.74 -6.38
CA MET A 107 -14.20 0.77 -5.14
C MET A 107 -15.07 0.63 -3.88
N LYS A 108 -16.28 1.20 -3.85
CA LYS A 108 -17.25 0.95 -2.76
C LYS A 108 -17.68 -0.52 -2.65
N LYS A 109 -17.65 -1.28 -3.75
CA LYS A 109 -17.91 -2.73 -3.72
C LYS A 109 -16.67 -3.48 -3.24
N VAL A 110 -15.48 -3.11 -3.72
CA VAL A 110 -14.20 -3.64 -3.25
C VAL A 110 -14.11 -3.55 -1.73
N GLN A 111 -14.33 -2.37 -1.14
CA GLN A 111 -14.27 -2.18 0.32
C GLN A 111 -15.20 -3.15 1.09
N ARG A 112 -16.43 -3.33 0.61
CA ARG A 112 -17.39 -4.26 1.23
C ARG A 112 -16.96 -5.72 1.13
N LEU A 113 -16.44 -6.12 -0.03
CA LEU A 113 -15.96 -7.48 -0.26
C LEU A 113 -14.70 -7.78 0.54
N VAL A 114 -13.77 -6.83 0.59
CA VAL A 114 -12.56 -6.92 1.39
C VAL A 114 -12.90 -7.02 2.88
N LEU A 115 -13.91 -6.30 3.38
CA LEU A 115 -14.33 -6.41 4.77
C LEU A 115 -14.81 -7.82 5.14
N VAL A 116 -15.60 -8.43 4.25
CA VAL A 116 -16.04 -9.82 4.41
C VAL A 116 -14.83 -10.76 4.41
N GLU A 117 -13.90 -10.56 3.47
CA GLU A 117 -12.72 -11.41 3.34
C GLU A 117 -11.74 -11.27 4.52
N VAL A 118 -11.53 -10.07 5.05
CA VAL A 118 -10.73 -9.86 6.27
C VAL A 118 -11.35 -10.63 7.42
N THR A 119 -12.65 -10.47 7.65
CA THR A 119 -13.35 -11.20 8.71
C THR A 119 -13.15 -12.71 8.55
N ALA A 120 -13.43 -13.25 7.36
CA ALA A 120 -13.27 -14.68 7.06
C ALA A 120 -11.83 -15.20 7.22
N LEU A 121 -10.82 -14.42 6.80
CA LEU A 121 -9.42 -14.80 6.89
C LEU A 121 -8.95 -14.86 8.35
N PHE A 122 -9.33 -13.88 9.17
CA PHE A 122 -8.97 -13.86 10.60
C PHE A 122 -9.70 -14.97 11.37
N ASP A 123 -10.98 -15.21 11.08
CA ASP A 123 -11.76 -16.30 11.67
C ASP A 123 -11.16 -17.67 11.34
N THR A 124 -10.81 -17.88 10.07
CA THR A 124 -10.13 -19.11 9.58
C THR A 124 -8.81 -19.35 10.30
N ALA A 125 -8.08 -18.28 10.62
CA ALA A 125 -6.82 -18.37 11.35
C ALA A 125 -7.01 -18.50 12.88
N GLY A 126 -8.24 -18.47 13.39
CA GLY A 126 -8.53 -18.47 14.83
C GLY A 126 -8.05 -17.21 15.55
N ILE A 127 -7.94 -16.08 14.84
CA ILE A 127 -7.42 -14.82 15.39
C ILE A 127 -8.60 -13.92 15.75
N ASP A 128 -8.92 -13.84 17.04
CA ASP A 128 -9.96 -12.95 17.55
C ASP A 128 -9.54 -11.47 17.43
N LEU A 129 -10.33 -10.70 16.68
CA LEU A 129 -10.20 -9.27 16.52
C LEU A 129 -11.06 -8.53 17.53
N LYS A 130 -10.43 -8.12 18.64
CA LYS A 130 -11.09 -7.25 19.62
C LYS A 130 -11.40 -5.89 19.01
N ALA A 131 -12.69 -5.57 18.90
CA ALA A 131 -13.15 -4.26 18.45
C ALA A 131 -12.63 -3.16 19.39
N HIS A 132 -11.90 -2.18 18.83
CA HIS A 132 -11.54 -0.99 19.57
C HIS A 132 -12.69 0.01 19.50
N LYS A 133 -13.24 0.41 20.64
CA LYS A 133 -14.20 1.52 20.68
C LYS A 133 -13.51 2.80 20.20
N ALA A 134 -14.15 3.52 19.28
CA ALA A 134 -13.71 4.84 18.87
C ALA A 134 -13.59 5.73 20.11
N VAL A 135 -12.36 6.13 20.45
CA VAL A 135 -12.11 7.11 21.51
C VAL A 135 -12.40 8.47 20.92
N LYS A 136 -13.38 9.20 21.46
CA LYS A 136 -13.60 10.60 21.12
C LYS A 136 -12.43 11.42 21.66
N VAL A 137 -11.47 11.70 20.81
CA VAL A 137 -10.35 12.60 21.11
C VAL A 137 -10.76 14.01 20.68
N LYS A 138 -10.61 15.01 21.55
CA LYS A 138 -10.77 16.41 21.14
C LYS A 138 -9.73 16.73 20.07
N ALA A 139 -10.20 17.04 18.87
CA ALA A 139 -9.37 17.41 17.73
C ALA A 139 -9.40 18.94 17.55
N LYS A 140 -8.31 19.52 17.04
CA LYS A 140 -8.38 20.89 16.51
C LYS A 140 -9.09 20.88 15.17
N GLU A 141 -9.80 21.96 14.86
CA GLU A 141 -10.54 22.11 13.60
C GLU A 141 -9.74 22.87 12.53
N SER A 142 -8.63 23.50 12.90
CA SER A 142 -7.79 24.31 12.01
C SER A 142 -6.31 24.29 12.43
N GLY A 143 -5.46 24.68 11.49
CA GLY A 143 -4.00 24.63 11.61
C GLY A 143 -3.40 23.41 10.92
N LEU A 144 -2.16 23.06 11.27
CA LEU A 144 -1.40 21.94 10.73
C LEU A 144 -1.26 20.79 11.74
N PHE A 145 -0.95 21.11 12.99
CA PHE A 145 -0.63 20.11 14.01
C PHE A 145 -1.83 19.81 14.91
N GLY A 146 -2.18 18.52 15.03
CA GLY A 146 -3.31 18.06 15.84
C GLY A 146 -4.67 18.16 15.17
N VAL A 147 -4.69 18.36 13.85
CA VAL A 147 -5.89 18.44 13.00
C VAL A 147 -6.15 17.07 12.35
N PRO A 148 -7.42 16.64 12.19
CA PRO A 148 -7.73 15.40 11.47
C PRO A 148 -7.17 15.40 10.04
N LEU A 149 -6.65 14.25 9.60
CA LEU A 149 -6.05 14.11 8.28
C LEU A 149 -6.99 14.50 7.14
N ASN A 150 -8.27 14.13 7.24
CA ASN A 150 -9.30 14.51 6.26
C ASN A 150 -9.51 16.03 6.21
N THR A 151 -9.50 16.72 7.36
CA THR A 151 -9.66 18.18 7.41
C THR A 151 -8.49 18.89 6.73
N LEU A 152 -7.25 18.40 6.94
CA LEU A 152 -6.08 18.91 6.23
C LEU A 152 -6.23 18.71 4.71
N LEU A 153 -6.64 17.51 4.29
CA LEU A 153 -6.81 17.20 2.87
C LEU A 153 -7.93 18.04 2.23
N GLU A 154 -9.07 18.20 2.88
CA GLU A 154 -10.18 19.02 2.39
C GLU A 154 -9.78 20.49 2.23
N GLN A 155 -8.95 21.02 3.13
CA GLN A 155 -8.41 22.37 3.00
C GLN A 155 -7.50 22.50 1.77
N ASP A 156 -6.66 21.51 1.53
CA ASP A 156 -5.75 21.48 0.38
C ASP A 156 -6.50 21.26 -0.94
N GLN A 157 -7.53 20.41 -0.96
CA GLN A 157 -8.37 20.16 -2.13
C GLN A 157 -9.15 21.41 -2.58
N LYS A 158 -9.49 22.31 -1.65
CA LYS A 158 -10.07 23.62 -2.00
C LYS A 158 -9.09 24.52 -2.74
N ARG A 159 -7.78 24.34 -2.54
CA ARG A 159 -6.72 25.09 -3.23
C ARG A 159 -6.35 24.43 -4.55
N VAL A 160 -6.15 23.11 -4.54
CA VAL A 160 -5.83 22.32 -5.74
C VAL A 160 -6.72 21.06 -5.76
N PRO A 161 -7.78 21.07 -6.60
CA PRO A 161 -8.63 19.90 -6.78
C PRO A 161 -7.82 18.67 -7.22
N GLY A 162 -8.20 17.50 -6.70
CA GLY A 162 -7.49 16.24 -6.99
C GLY A 162 -6.34 15.91 -6.03
N THR A 163 -6.01 16.80 -5.08
CA THR A 163 -5.02 16.47 -4.03
C THR A 163 -5.46 15.25 -3.22
N LYS A 164 -4.57 14.25 -3.05
CA LYS A 164 -4.82 13.00 -2.31
C LYS A 164 -4.08 12.88 -0.97
N VAL A 165 -2.99 13.64 -0.80
CA VAL A 165 -2.16 13.66 0.42
C VAL A 165 -2.04 15.10 0.90
N PRO A 166 -2.11 15.41 2.20
CA PRO A 166 -1.95 16.78 2.69
C PRO A 166 -0.61 17.42 2.28
N PHE A 167 -0.65 18.68 1.86
CA PHE A 167 0.50 19.42 1.32
C PHE A 167 1.65 19.52 2.31
N ILE A 168 1.38 19.69 3.59
CA ILE A 168 2.45 19.78 4.60
C ILE A 168 3.28 18.49 4.66
N LEU A 169 2.63 17.33 4.56
CA LEU A 169 3.32 16.03 4.52
C LEU A 169 4.11 15.89 3.22
N GLN A 170 3.48 16.21 2.07
CA GLN A 170 4.16 16.19 0.77
C GLN A 170 5.40 17.09 0.76
N ARG A 171 5.27 18.32 1.28
CA ARG A 171 6.34 19.32 1.26
C ARG A 171 7.50 18.91 2.16
N LEU A 172 7.24 18.36 3.35
CA LEU A 172 8.29 17.86 4.25
C LEU A 172 9.02 16.65 3.65
N MET A 173 8.30 15.68 3.09
CA MET A 173 8.92 14.52 2.42
C MET A 173 9.80 14.99 1.26
N ARG A 174 9.25 15.83 0.37
CA ARG A 174 9.98 16.39 -0.77
C ARG A 174 11.21 17.19 -0.36
N TYR A 175 11.11 18.01 0.69
CA TYR A 175 12.25 18.78 1.19
C TYR A 175 13.40 17.88 1.67
N ILE A 176 13.06 16.78 2.36
CA ILE A 176 14.05 15.79 2.80
C ILE A 176 14.62 15.02 1.61
N GLU A 177 13.82 14.75 0.58
CA GLU A 177 14.27 14.05 -0.63
C GLU A 177 15.25 14.89 -1.47
N GLU A 178 15.02 16.20 -1.56
CA GLU A 178 15.81 17.11 -2.40
C GLU A 178 17.27 17.23 -1.91
N GLU A 179 17.51 17.26 -0.60
CA GLU A 179 18.85 17.55 -0.04
C GLU A 179 19.24 16.69 1.18
N GLY A 180 18.31 15.88 1.70
CA GLY A 180 18.45 15.23 3.01
C GLY A 180 18.78 13.76 3.01
N LEU A 181 18.59 13.05 1.89
CA LEU A 181 18.65 11.58 1.83
C LEU A 181 20.00 10.99 2.23
N ASP A 182 21.10 11.73 2.07
CA ASP A 182 22.45 11.28 2.43
C ASP A 182 22.83 11.58 3.89
N THR A 183 21.96 12.28 4.65
CA THR A 183 22.23 12.72 6.04
C THR A 183 22.30 11.51 6.98
N GLU A 184 23.43 11.32 7.65
CA GLU A 184 23.61 10.21 8.59
C GLU A 184 22.54 10.21 9.70
N GLY A 185 21.91 9.06 9.93
CA GLY A 185 20.89 8.90 10.95
C GLY A 185 19.61 9.68 10.68
N LEU A 186 19.28 9.98 9.42
CA LEU A 186 18.01 10.59 9.01
C LEU A 186 16.82 9.82 9.64
N LEU A 187 15.78 10.54 10.08
CA LEU A 187 14.67 10.03 10.91
C LEU A 187 15.07 9.53 12.31
N ARG A 188 16.25 8.93 12.52
CA ARG A 188 16.70 8.41 13.83
C ARG A 188 17.13 9.53 14.78
N ILE A 189 18.05 10.39 14.33
CA ILE A 189 18.59 11.49 15.13
C ILE A 189 17.50 12.57 15.27
N PRO A 190 17.09 12.94 16.50
CA PRO A 190 16.07 13.96 16.71
C PRO A 190 16.66 15.37 16.49
N GLY A 191 15.81 16.26 15.96
CA GLY A 191 16.04 17.70 16.01
C GLY A 191 16.03 18.21 17.44
N ALA A 192 16.62 19.39 17.67
CA ALA A 192 16.64 19.99 19.01
C ALA A 192 15.20 20.36 19.43
N ALA A 193 14.72 19.83 20.56
CA ALA A 193 13.31 19.91 20.96
C ALA A 193 12.76 21.35 21.01
N THR A 194 13.55 22.29 21.54
CA THR A 194 13.17 23.72 21.59
C THR A 194 13.03 24.32 20.20
N ARG A 195 13.93 23.98 19.29
CA ARG A 195 13.91 24.43 17.89
C ARG A 195 12.75 23.81 17.13
N VAL A 196 12.52 22.51 17.26
CA VAL A 196 11.36 21.84 16.66
C VAL A 196 10.06 22.48 17.12
N LYS A 197 9.92 22.80 18.42
CA LYS A 197 8.74 23.51 18.93
C LYS A 197 8.54 24.89 18.29
N SER A 198 9.62 25.66 18.12
CA SER A 198 9.59 26.95 17.43
C SER A 198 9.16 26.79 15.96
N LEU A 199 9.75 25.82 15.26
CA LEU A 199 9.43 25.53 13.86
C LEU A 199 7.98 25.10 13.67
N CYS A 200 7.38 24.39 14.63
CA CYS A 200 5.94 24.10 14.59
C CYS A 200 5.11 25.38 14.59
N GLN A 201 5.41 26.32 15.47
CA GLN A 201 4.68 27.60 15.56
C GLN A 201 4.84 28.43 14.28
N GLU A 202 6.04 28.44 13.71
CA GLU A 202 6.34 29.13 12.46
C GLU A 202 5.63 28.48 11.26
N LEU A 203 5.58 27.14 11.19
CA LEU A 203 4.82 26.44 10.16
C LEU A 203 3.31 26.73 10.25
N GLU A 204 2.75 26.75 11.46
CA GLU A 204 1.32 27.03 11.67
C GLU A 204 0.90 28.39 11.09
N SER A 205 1.77 29.41 11.16
CA SER A 205 1.47 30.75 10.61
C SER A 205 1.92 30.92 9.16
N ALA A 206 3.05 30.34 8.75
CA ALA A 206 3.72 30.72 7.49
C ALA A 206 3.53 29.70 6.35
N PHE A 207 3.03 28.49 6.60
CA PHE A 207 2.99 27.43 5.60
C PHE A 207 2.10 27.77 4.40
N TYR A 208 0.84 28.13 4.65
CA TYR A 208 -0.13 28.43 3.59
C TYR A 208 0.09 29.80 2.94
N ASP A 209 0.80 30.69 3.62
CA ASP A 209 1.21 31.99 3.09
C ASP A 209 2.48 31.86 2.22
N GLY A 210 3.13 30.69 2.22
CA GLY A 210 4.33 30.41 1.44
C GLY A 210 5.59 31.12 1.94
N THR A 211 5.56 31.67 3.16
CA THR A 211 6.63 32.50 3.73
C THR A 211 7.59 31.72 4.64
N PHE A 212 7.32 30.43 4.90
CA PHE A 212 8.19 29.61 5.74
C PHE A 212 9.61 29.45 5.12
N PRO A 213 10.69 29.73 5.88
CA PRO A 213 12.06 29.77 5.36
C PRO A 213 12.68 28.37 5.23
N TRP A 214 12.17 27.56 4.28
CA TRP A 214 12.61 26.18 4.03
C TRP A 214 14.13 26.01 3.92
N LYS A 215 14.85 26.97 3.34
CA LYS A 215 16.32 26.91 3.19
C LYS A 215 17.10 26.89 4.51
N GLN A 216 16.48 27.32 5.61
CA GLN A 216 17.11 27.35 6.94
C GLN A 216 16.77 26.11 7.78
N LEU A 217 15.84 25.28 7.30
CA LEU A 217 15.37 24.11 8.02
C LEU A 217 16.43 22.99 7.98
N LYS A 218 16.89 22.50 9.13
CA LYS A 218 17.85 21.37 9.12
C LYS A 218 17.14 20.05 8.83
N GLN A 219 17.85 19.12 8.21
CA GLN A 219 17.30 17.80 7.82
C GLN A 219 16.76 16.99 9.01
N HIS A 220 17.47 16.97 10.15
CA HIS A 220 16.97 16.32 11.37
C HIS A 220 15.72 17.00 11.97
N ASP A 221 15.60 18.31 11.82
CA ASP A 221 14.43 19.05 12.27
C ASP A 221 13.23 18.76 11.34
N ALA A 222 13.43 18.77 10.01
CA ALA A 222 12.41 18.38 9.02
C ALA A 222 11.88 16.96 9.27
N ALA A 223 12.78 15.99 9.47
CA ALA A 223 12.44 14.63 9.84
C ALA A 223 11.66 14.56 11.17
N SER A 224 11.99 15.42 12.14
CA SER A 224 11.30 15.48 13.43
C SER A 224 9.90 16.07 13.31
N LEU A 225 9.72 17.09 12.47
CA LEU A 225 8.43 17.70 12.15
C LEU A 225 7.51 16.70 11.44
N LEU A 226 8.03 15.96 10.46
CA LEU A 226 7.27 14.91 9.76
C LEU A 226 6.75 13.84 10.74
N LYS A 227 7.65 13.31 11.59
CA LYS A 227 7.26 12.34 12.65
C LYS A 227 6.23 12.92 13.60
N LEU A 228 6.39 14.19 13.97
CA LEU A 228 5.50 14.87 14.89
C LEU A 228 4.10 15.05 14.30
N LEU A 229 3.97 15.49 13.04
CA LEU A 229 2.68 15.65 12.36
C LEU A 229 1.87 14.34 12.38
N ILE A 230 2.50 13.23 12.01
CA ILE A 230 1.85 11.91 11.99
C ILE A 230 1.41 11.51 13.40
N ARG A 231 2.30 11.68 14.38
CA ARG A 231 2.05 11.31 15.79
C ARG A 231 0.97 12.18 16.45
N GLU A 232 0.84 13.43 16.04
CA GLU A 232 -0.14 14.36 16.60
C GLU A 232 -1.52 14.26 15.98
N LEU A 233 -1.70 13.45 14.92
CA LEU A 233 -3.02 13.19 14.37
C LEU A 233 -4.00 12.73 15.48
N PRO A 234 -5.22 13.28 15.54
CA PRO A 234 -6.22 12.88 16.54
C PRO A 234 -6.56 11.39 16.49
N HIS A 235 -6.51 10.81 15.29
CA HIS A 235 -6.67 9.39 15.03
C HIS A 235 -5.41 8.87 14.32
N PRO A 236 -4.93 7.66 14.64
CA PRO A 236 -3.73 7.11 14.02
C PRO A 236 -3.94 6.94 12.51
N LEU A 237 -2.84 6.99 11.76
CA LEU A 237 -2.88 6.86 10.30
C LEU A 237 -3.53 5.55 9.84
N LEU A 238 -3.37 4.47 10.61
CA LEU A 238 -3.98 3.15 10.34
C LEU A 238 -5.42 2.99 10.85
N THR A 239 -6.04 4.09 11.30
CA THR A 239 -7.33 4.17 11.99
C THR A 239 -7.40 3.41 13.31
N VAL A 240 -8.28 3.84 14.22
CA VAL A 240 -8.47 3.17 15.52
C VAL A 240 -9.12 1.78 15.33
N GLU A 241 -9.96 1.65 14.30
CA GLU A 241 -10.75 0.45 14.02
C GLU A 241 -9.89 -0.73 13.54
N HIS A 242 -8.86 -0.45 12.74
CA HIS A 242 -8.03 -1.48 12.13
C HIS A 242 -6.69 -1.71 12.85
N LEU A 243 -6.31 -0.85 13.81
CA LEU A 243 -5.02 -0.91 14.52
C LEU A 243 -4.72 -2.30 15.10
N ASN A 244 -5.70 -2.90 15.79
CA ASN A 244 -5.56 -4.24 16.35
C ASN A 244 -5.40 -5.31 15.27
N ALA A 245 -6.10 -5.16 14.14
CA ALA A 245 -5.99 -6.09 13.03
C ALA A 245 -4.59 -6.01 12.40
N PHE A 246 -4.03 -4.82 12.21
CA PHE A 246 -2.65 -4.64 11.76
C PHE A 246 -1.65 -5.31 12.72
N ILE A 247 -1.78 -5.13 14.03
CA ILE A 247 -0.89 -5.77 15.01
C ILE A 247 -1.06 -7.30 14.99
N ALA A 248 -2.31 -7.77 14.86
CA ALA A 248 -2.66 -9.18 14.83
C ALA A 248 -2.16 -9.92 13.57
N VAL A 249 -1.76 -9.20 12.51
CA VAL A 249 -1.08 -9.80 11.36
C VAL A 249 0.12 -10.66 11.79
N ASN A 250 0.86 -10.23 12.82
CA ASN A 250 2.02 -10.98 13.32
C ASN A 250 1.67 -12.40 13.84
N LYS A 251 0.39 -12.67 14.11
CA LYS A 251 -0.09 -13.98 14.56
C LYS A 251 -0.29 -14.99 13.44
N PHE A 252 -0.30 -14.56 12.17
CA PHE A 252 -0.38 -15.50 11.05
C PHE A 252 0.93 -16.30 10.93
N PRO A 253 0.84 -17.63 10.72
CA PRO A 253 1.99 -18.54 10.75
C PRO A 253 2.99 -18.34 9.61
N THR A 254 2.55 -17.86 8.44
CA THR A 254 3.40 -17.71 7.26
C THR A 254 3.47 -16.27 6.78
N LYS A 255 4.62 -15.86 6.21
CA LYS A 255 4.78 -14.53 5.59
C LYS A 255 3.78 -14.29 4.46
N LYS A 256 3.42 -15.32 3.71
CA LYS A 256 2.37 -15.27 2.68
C LYS A 256 1.02 -14.85 3.27
N GLN A 257 0.59 -15.50 4.35
CA GLN A 257 -0.67 -15.13 5.02
C GLN A 257 -0.60 -13.74 5.69
N GLN A 258 0.57 -13.35 6.24
CA GLN A 258 0.79 -12.00 6.74
C GLN A 258 0.57 -10.95 5.63
N LEU A 259 1.07 -11.21 4.41
CA LEU A 259 0.87 -10.32 3.26
C LEU A 259 -0.58 -10.28 2.77
N HIS A 260 -1.26 -11.43 2.72
CA HIS A 260 -2.68 -11.48 2.39
C HIS A 260 -3.49 -10.60 3.34
N ALA A 261 -3.27 -10.74 4.65
CA ALA A 261 -3.94 -9.92 5.65
C ALA A 261 -3.60 -8.44 5.51
N LEU A 262 -2.33 -8.08 5.32
CA LEU A 262 -1.91 -6.68 5.14
C LEU A 262 -2.50 -6.05 3.88
N ASN A 263 -2.54 -6.76 2.76
CA ASN A 263 -3.13 -6.26 1.52
C ASN A 263 -4.60 -5.91 1.72
N LEU A 264 -5.37 -6.82 2.33
CA LEU A 264 -6.78 -6.57 2.61
C LEU A 264 -6.97 -5.40 3.60
N LEU A 265 -6.14 -5.31 4.65
CA LEU A 265 -6.22 -4.20 5.61
C LEU A 265 -5.88 -2.85 4.96
N VAL A 266 -4.90 -2.79 4.07
CA VAL A 266 -4.59 -1.59 3.28
C VAL A 266 -5.79 -1.19 2.41
N LEU A 267 -6.47 -2.15 1.78
CA LEU A 267 -7.66 -1.90 0.97
C LEU A 267 -8.88 -1.42 1.80
N LEU A 268 -8.93 -1.72 3.10
CA LEU A 268 -9.97 -1.22 4.01
C LEU A 268 -9.74 0.20 4.51
N LEU A 269 -8.50 0.70 4.48
CA LEU A 269 -8.20 2.04 4.96
C LEU A 269 -9.01 3.10 4.19
N PRO A 270 -9.49 4.15 4.88
CA PRO A 270 -10.03 5.34 4.21
C PRO A 270 -9.05 5.88 3.18
N GLU A 271 -9.56 6.47 2.10
CA GLU A 271 -8.77 6.93 0.95
C GLU A 271 -7.61 7.85 1.36
N THR A 272 -7.91 8.93 2.08
CA THR A 272 -6.92 9.87 2.63
C THR A 272 -5.81 9.17 3.43
N ASN A 273 -6.18 8.24 4.32
CA ASN A 273 -5.25 7.50 5.18
C ASN A 273 -4.36 6.58 4.36
N ARG A 274 -4.95 5.87 3.40
CA ARG A 274 -4.29 4.90 2.53
C ARG A 274 -3.30 5.57 1.59
N ASP A 275 -3.68 6.69 1.00
CA ASP A 275 -2.83 7.44 0.06
C ASP A 275 -1.70 8.14 0.80
N THR A 276 -1.97 8.69 1.98
CA THR A 276 -0.93 9.24 2.87
C THR A 276 0.04 8.16 3.33
N LEU A 277 -0.45 6.97 3.70
CA LEU A 277 0.40 5.84 4.06
C LEU A 277 1.27 5.40 2.89
N LYS A 278 0.72 5.35 1.66
CA LYS A 278 1.48 5.00 0.44
C LYS A 278 2.64 5.97 0.22
N ALA A 279 2.36 7.28 0.23
CA ALA A 279 3.39 8.30 0.05
C ALA A 279 4.49 8.20 1.12
N LEU A 280 4.13 7.90 2.37
CA LEU A 280 5.10 7.70 3.46
C LEU A 280 5.98 6.47 3.25
N VAL A 281 5.42 5.31 2.88
CA VAL A 281 6.23 4.10 2.67
C VAL A 281 7.11 4.20 1.44
N GLU A 282 6.70 4.93 0.41
CA GLU A 282 7.52 5.28 -0.76
C GLU A 282 8.67 6.23 -0.39
N PHE A 283 8.39 7.24 0.45
CA PHE A 283 9.43 8.10 1.01
C PHE A 283 10.42 7.29 1.87
N PHE A 284 9.95 6.38 2.73
CA PHE A 284 10.82 5.52 3.54
C PHE A 284 11.70 4.63 2.67
N GLN A 285 11.16 4.09 1.57
CA GLN A 285 11.96 3.31 0.62
C GLN A 285 13.09 4.15 0.03
N ARG A 286 12.81 5.40 -0.38
CA ARG A 286 13.85 6.32 -0.88
C ARG A 286 14.94 6.62 0.16
N VAL A 287 14.58 6.73 1.45
CA VAL A 287 15.57 6.84 2.54
C VAL A 287 16.41 5.57 2.63
N ILE A 288 15.81 4.39 2.53
CA ILE A 288 16.50 3.09 2.62
C ILE A 288 17.41 2.86 1.41
N ASP A 289 17.03 3.32 0.22
CA ASP A 289 17.86 3.21 -0.99
C ASP A 289 19.21 3.96 -0.82
N HIS A 290 19.24 4.97 0.06
CA HIS A 290 20.44 5.73 0.42
C HIS A 290 21.16 5.20 1.69
N GLN A 291 20.80 4.00 2.19
CA GLN A 291 21.33 3.44 3.44
C GLN A 291 22.86 3.36 3.51
N ALA A 292 23.56 3.25 2.36
CA ALA A 292 25.02 3.23 2.32
C ALA A 292 25.63 4.51 2.91
N LYS A 293 24.97 5.66 2.72
CA LYS A 293 25.40 6.97 3.21
C LYS A 293 24.71 7.32 4.53
N ASN A 294 23.38 7.30 4.57
CA ASN A 294 22.63 7.74 5.74
C ASN A 294 22.57 6.71 6.89
N LYS A 295 23.02 5.46 6.68
CA LYS A 295 23.05 4.36 7.66
C LYS A 295 21.68 3.89 8.15
N MET A 296 20.60 4.23 7.44
CA MET A 296 19.23 3.88 7.79
C MET A 296 18.75 2.66 6.99
N THR A 297 18.94 1.47 7.56
CA THR A 297 18.42 0.22 6.99
C THR A 297 16.90 0.13 7.10
N LEU A 298 16.30 -0.81 6.34
CA LEU A 298 14.88 -1.13 6.43
C LEU A 298 14.42 -1.37 7.89
N ASN A 299 15.20 -2.11 8.67
CA ASN A 299 14.90 -2.33 10.08
C ASN A 299 14.96 -1.03 10.89
N ASN A 300 16.01 -0.22 10.71
CA ASN A 300 16.19 1.05 11.43
C ASN A 300 15.04 2.02 11.18
N VAL A 301 14.61 2.16 9.91
CA VAL A 301 13.49 3.03 9.56
C VAL A 301 12.18 2.50 10.15
N SER A 302 11.96 1.19 10.08
CA SER A 302 10.74 0.56 10.60
C SER A 302 10.58 0.75 12.12
N VAL A 303 11.65 0.53 12.88
CA VAL A 303 11.66 0.71 14.35
C VAL A 303 11.42 2.17 14.72
N VAL A 304 12.04 3.12 14.01
CA VAL A 304 11.89 4.56 14.29
C VAL A 304 10.49 5.07 13.93
N MET A 305 9.89 4.58 12.84
CA MET A 305 8.62 5.08 12.34
C MET A 305 7.38 4.41 12.95
N ALA A 306 7.47 3.15 13.38
CA ALA A 306 6.35 2.41 13.98
C ALA A 306 5.68 3.15 15.16
N PRO A 307 6.42 3.73 16.13
CA PRO A 307 5.85 4.58 17.18
C PRO A 307 4.99 5.74 16.68
N ASN A 308 5.32 6.33 15.53
CA ASN A 308 4.61 7.50 15.01
C ASN A 308 3.36 7.09 14.22
N ILE A 309 3.37 5.91 13.59
CA ILE A 309 2.24 5.38 12.81
C ILE A 309 1.20 4.71 13.72
N PHE A 310 1.64 3.97 14.75
CA PHE A 310 0.76 3.16 15.60
C PHE A 310 0.33 3.86 16.89
N MET A 311 1.18 4.71 17.50
CA MET A 311 0.84 5.31 18.79
C MET A 311 0.24 6.71 18.63
N PHE A 312 -1.03 6.86 19.03
CA PHE A 312 -1.73 8.15 19.12
C PHE A 312 -2.01 8.52 20.59
N LYS A 313 -2.33 9.80 20.84
CA LYS A 313 -2.50 10.36 22.19
C LYS A 313 -3.47 9.57 23.08
N GLY A 314 -4.53 8.98 22.52
CA GLY A 314 -5.52 8.17 23.26
C GLY A 314 -5.09 6.74 23.59
N PHE A 315 -4.03 6.22 22.95
CA PHE A 315 -3.53 4.85 23.15
C PHE A 315 -2.44 4.79 24.23
N ARG A 316 -1.56 5.80 24.29
CA ARG A 316 -0.41 5.83 25.21
C ARG A 316 -0.78 5.79 26.69
N SER A 317 -1.94 6.34 27.07
CA SER A 317 -2.37 6.38 28.48
C SER A 317 -2.80 5.02 29.06
N LYS A 318 -2.77 3.94 28.28
CA LYS A 318 -3.32 2.62 28.67
C LYS A 318 -2.32 1.46 28.64
N VAL A 319 -1.05 1.71 28.30
CA VAL A 319 -0.05 0.65 28.06
C VAL A 319 1.01 0.67 29.17
N THR A 320 1.40 -0.50 29.69
CA THR A 320 2.50 -0.62 30.66
C THR A 320 3.86 -0.74 29.96
N GLU A 321 4.97 -0.43 30.63
CA GLU A 321 6.32 -0.47 30.03
C GLU A 321 6.68 -1.80 29.35
N GLN A 322 6.30 -2.94 29.95
CA GLN A 322 6.53 -4.26 29.36
C GLN A 322 5.70 -4.49 28.09
N GLN A 323 4.47 -3.98 28.07
CA GLN A 323 3.61 -4.03 26.88
C GLN A 323 4.12 -3.11 25.78
N GLU A 324 4.73 -1.97 26.13
CA GLU A 324 5.33 -1.04 25.15
C GLU A 324 6.47 -1.71 24.36
N PHE A 325 7.36 -2.46 25.01
CA PHE A 325 8.46 -3.14 24.33
C PHE A 325 7.97 -4.21 23.34
N TYR A 326 7.01 -5.04 23.77
CA TYR A 326 6.40 -6.05 22.90
C TYR A 326 5.65 -5.41 21.73
N MET A 327 4.94 -4.31 21.97
CA MET A 327 4.27 -3.54 20.92
C MET A 327 5.26 -2.92 19.93
N ALA A 328 6.41 -2.40 20.40
CA ALA A 328 7.42 -1.80 19.55
C ALA A 328 7.96 -2.79 18.51
N THR A 329 8.31 -4.02 18.94
CA THR A 329 8.82 -5.06 18.02
C THR A 329 7.74 -5.48 17.01
N ASN A 330 6.52 -5.73 17.47
CA ASN A 330 5.42 -6.16 16.60
C ASN A 330 5.04 -5.09 15.57
N THR A 331 4.93 -3.83 16.00
CA THR A 331 4.57 -2.72 15.12
C THR A 331 5.70 -2.39 14.14
N ALA A 332 6.96 -2.49 14.57
CA ALA A 332 8.11 -2.38 13.67
C ALA A 332 8.10 -3.44 12.58
N ASN A 333 7.79 -4.71 12.89
CA ASN A 333 7.66 -5.73 11.85
C ASN A 333 6.54 -5.40 10.86
N ILE A 334 5.40 -4.85 11.30
CA ILE A 334 4.34 -4.43 10.36
C ILE A 334 4.82 -3.32 9.44
N VAL A 335 5.44 -2.25 9.97
CA VAL A 335 5.99 -1.17 9.14
C VAL A 335 7.03 -1.72 8.15
N ARG A 336 7.86 -2.67 8.60
CA ARG A 336 8.83 -3.33 7.73
C ARG A 336 8.18 -4.05 6.55
N LEU A 337 7.12 -4.81 6.79
CA LEU A 337 6.36 -5.49 5.73
C LEU A 337 5.66 -4.49 4.81
N LEU A 338 5.10 -3.41 5.37
CA LEU A 338 4.47 -2.34 4.59
C LEU A 338 5.45 -1.68 3.61
N ILE A 339 6.67 -1.38 4.06
CA ILE A 339 7.72 -0.79 3.20
C ILE A 339 8.19 -1.81 2.16
N ARG A 340 8.54 -3.03 2.59
CA ARG A 340 9.16 -4.05 1.72
C ARG A 340 8.25 -4.48 0.57
N TYR A 341 6.95 -4.57 0.81
CA TYR A 341 5.98 -5.15 -0.13
C TYR A 341 4.93 -4.15 -0.61
N GLN A 342 5.23 -2.86 -0.52
CA GLN A 342 4.30 -1.78 -0.88
C GLN A 342 3.69 -1.88 -2.29
N ASP A 343 4.39 -2.47 -3.26
CA ASP A 343 3.89 -2.64 -4.62
C ASP A 343 2.81 -3.72 -4.72
N LEU A 344 2.88 -4.73 -3.85
CA LEU A 344 1.91 -5.81 -3.77
C LEU A 344 0.68 -5.38 -2.96
N LEU A 345 0.92 -4.66 -1.87
CA LEU A 345 -0.11 -4.33 -0.87
C LEU A 345 -1.17 -3.36 -1.38
N TRP A 346 -0.86 -2.53 -2.39
CA TRP A 346 -1.81 -1.59 -3.02
C TRP A 346 -2.51 -2.16 -4.27
N THR A 347 -2.41 -3.47 -4.48
CA THR A 347 -3.07 -4.17 -5.59
C THR A 347 -4.41 -4.77 -5.14
N ILE A 348 -5.43 -4.69 -5.97
CA ILE A 348 -6.73 -5.32 -5.75
C ILE A 348 -6.65 -6.79 -6.20
N PRO A 349 -6.84 -7.77 -5.29
CA PRO A 349 -6.81 -9.18 -5.68
C PRO A 349 -7.83 -9.51 -6.76
N LYS A 350 -7.45 -10.37 -7.71
CA LYS A 350 -8.30 -10.74 -8.85
C LYS A 350 -9.63 -11.35 -8.40
N PHE A 351 -9.64 -12.19 -7.36
CA PHE A 351 -10.87 -12.78 -6.85
C PHE A 351 -11.89 -11.71 -6.39
N ILE A 352 -11.42 -10.61 -5.79
CA ILE A 352 -12.25 -9.47 -5.42
C ILE A 352 -12.76 -8.75 -6.67
N LEU A 353 -11.88 -8.47 -7.65
CA LEU A 353 -12.27 -7.84 -8.91
C LEU A 353 -13.34 -8.66 -9.66
N ASN A 354 -13.16 -9.98 -9.74
CA ASN A 354 -14.12 -10.89 -10.35
C ASN A 354 -15.48 -10.86 -9.64
N GLN A 355 -15.48 -10.74 -8.31
CA GLN A 355 -16.70 -10.60 -7.54
C GLN A 355 -17.39 -9.24 -7.78
N VAL A 356 -16.63 -8.16 -7.93
CA VAL A 356 -17.18 -6.85 -8.38
C VAL A 356 -17.85 -6.98 -9.75
N ARG A 357 -17.19 -7.65 -10.70
CA ARG A 357 -17.73 -7.90 -12.04
C ARG A 357 -19.06 -8.65 -12.00
N ARG A 358 -19.14 -9.72 -11.18
CA ARG A 358 -20.37 -10.48 -10.96
C ARG A 358 -21.50 -9.60 -10.40
N GLN A 359 -21.22 -8.80 -9.37
CA GLN A 359 -22.23 -7.88 -8.81
C GLN A 359 -22.71 -6.82 -9.80
N ASN A 360 -21.83 -6.34 -10.69
CA ASN A 360 -22.20 -5.40 -11.76
C ASN A 360 -23.14 -6.04 -12.77
N MET A 361 -22.84 -7.25 -13.24
CA MET A 361 -23.71 -8.00 -14.15
C MET A 361 -25.09 -8.25 -13.55
N GLU A 362 -25.15 -8.66 -12.29
CA GLU A 362 -26.43 -8.89 -11.60
C GLU A 362 -27.25 -7.60 -11.47
N SER A 363 -26.60 -6.49 -11.14
CA SER A 363 -27.24 -5.18 -11.03
C SER A 363 -27.83 -4.73 -12.38
N GLN A 364 -27.09 -4.94 -13.47
CA GLN A 364 -27.57 -4.64 -14.82
C GLN A 364 -28.72 -5.56 -15.24
N ARG A 365 -28.64 -6.85 -14.95
CA ARG A 365 -29.72 -7.82 -15.21
C ARG A 365 -31.01 -7.41 -14.49
N LYS A 366 -30.93 -7.00 -13.22
CA LYS A 366 -32.09 -6.49 -12.45
C LYS A 366 -32.70 -5.24 -13.10
N LEU A 367 -31.86 -4.26 -13.45
CA LEU A 367 -32.31 -3.03 -14.12
C LEU A 367 -32.99 -3.32 -15.47
N ASN A 368 -32.45 -4.26 -16.25
CA ASN A 368 -33.03 -4.64 -17.53
C ASN A 368 -34.38 -5.35 -17.37
N LYS A 369 -34.51 -6.23 -16.36
CA LYS A 369 -35.80 -6.85 -16.02
C LYS A 369 -36.83 -5.80 -15.61
N GLU A 370 -36.48 -4.83 -14.76
CA GLU A 370 -37.38 -3.74 -14.38
C GLU A 370 -37.81 -2.88 -15.57
N LYS A 371 -36.87 -2.55 -16.47
CA LYS A 371 -37.19 -1.84 -17.72
C LYS A 371 -38.15 -2.64 -18.60
N ALA A 372 -37.95 -3.95 -18.72
CA ALA A 372 -38.83 -4.82 -19.49
C ALA A 372 -40.24 -4.88 -18.86
N VAL A 373 -40.33 -5.01 -17.54
CA VAL A 373 -41.61 -4.97 -16.81
C VAL A 373 -42.31 -3.62 -17.02
N ARG A 374 -41.60 -2.49 -16.92
CA ARG A 374 -42.17 -1.16 -17.20
C ARG A 374 -42.65 -1.02 -18.64
N LYS A 375 -41.91 -1.56 -19.62
CA LYS A 375 -42.35 -1.57 -21.03
C LYS A 375 -43.60 -2.43 -21.22
N LEU A 376 -43.67 -3.60 -20.57
CA LEU A 376 -44.85 -4.46 -20.60
C LEU A 376 -46.06 -3.76 -19.97
N LEU A 377 -45.92 -3.13 -18.80
CA LEU A 377 -46.99 -2.36 -18.16
C LEU A 377 -47.48 -1.19 -19.02
N LYS A 378 -46.57 -0.50 -19.72
CA LYS A 378 -46.93 0.54 -20.70
C LYS A 378 -47.67 -0.03 -21.92
N LYS A 379 -47.30 -1.24 -22.37
CA LYS A 379 -47.97 -1.94 -23.45
C LYS A 379 -49.37 -2.43 -23.06
N ILE A 380 -49.59 -2.76 -21.78
CA ILE A 380 -50.92 -3.11 -21.24
C ILE A 380 -51.83 -1.88 -21.11
N THR A 381 -51.27 -0.66 -20.97
CA THR A 381 -52.04 0.59 -20.83
C THR A 381 -52.22 1.37 -22.14
N THR A 382 -51.55 0.99 -23.22
CA THR A 382 -51.70 1.61 -24.54
C THR A 382 -51.48 0.59 -25.66
N ASP A 383 -52.52 0.36 -26.47
CA ASP A 383 -52.44 -0.45 -27.70
C ASP A 383 -51.66 0.29 -28.79
N ARG A 384 -50.43 -0.16 -29.08
CA ARG A 384 -49.79 -0.08 -30.41
C ARG A 384 -48.41 -0.78 -30.44
N PRO A 385 -48.09 -1.56 -31.48
CA PRO A 385 -46.77 -2.17 -31.65
C PRO A 385 -45.85 -1.31 -32.52
N HIS A 386 -44.57 -1.24 -32.15
CA HIS A 386 -43.49 -1.00 -33.11
C HIS A 386 -42.25 -1.77 -32.68
N GLU A 387 -41.86 -2.74 -33.51
CA GLU A 387 -40.56 -3.40 -33.44
C GLU A 387 -39.48 -2.49 -34.03
N LYS A 388 -38.35 -2.41 -33.34
CA LYS A 388 -37.07 -2.03 -33.94
C LYS A 388 -36.08 -3.15 -33.68
N THR A 389 -35.57 -3.68 -34.77
CA THR A 389 -34.43 -4.59 -34.87
C THR A 389 -33.18 -3.94 -34.29
N ILE A 390 -32.46 -4.72 -33.47
CA ILE A 390 -31.11 -4.41 -33.00
C ILE A 390 -30.15 -5.07 -33.99
N PRO A 391 -29.16 -4.36 -34.57
CA PRO A 391 -28.08 -5.03 -35.27
C PRO A 391 -27.17 -5.68 -34.22
N GLU A 392 -27.13 -7.00 -34.19
CA GLU A 392 -26.04 -7.75 -33.58
C GLU A 392 -24.83 -7.65 -34.52
N GLU A 393 -23.96 -6.67 -34.32
CA GLU A 393 -22.64 -6.67 -34.95
C GLU A 393 -21.72 -7.63 -34.18
N ASN A 394 -21.66 -8.88 -34.66
CA ASN A 394 -20.59 -9.81 -34.37
C ASN A 394 -19.26 -9.26 -34.92
N SER A 395 -18.60 -8.37 -34.19
CA SER A 395 -17.24 -7.94 -34.48
C SER A 395 -16.23 -8.98 -33.96
N GLN A 396 -16.29 -10.21 -34.49
CA GLN A 396 -15.29 -11.24 -34.19
C GLN A 396 -13.95 -10.83 -34.81
N GLY A 397 -13.12 -10.12 -34.03
CA GLY A 397 -11.71 -9.88 -34.34
C GLY A 397 -11.26 -8.41 -34.29
N PHE A 398 -12.16 -7.44 -34.13
CA PHE A 398 -11.78 -6.03 -34.00
C PHE A 398 -12.49 -5.38 -32.82
N ILE A 399 -11.78 -4.48 -32.14
CA ILE A 399 -12.37 -3.55 -31.16
C ILE A 399 -12.29 -2.13 -31.69
N ARG A 400 -13.22 -1.30 -31.24
CA ARG A 400 -13.18 0.13 -31.51
C ARG A 400 -12.71 0.88 -30.26
N VAL A 401 -11.60 1.58 -30.39
CA VAL A 401 -11.00 2.40 -29.34
C VAL A 401 -11.31 3.86 -29.62
N GLN A 402 -11.79 4.58 -28.60
CA GLN A 402 -12.06 6.01 -28.64
C GLN A 402 -10.93 6.78 -27.96
N ALA A 403 -10.50 7.90 -28.53
CA ALA A 403 -9.45 8.75 -27.97
C ALA A 403 -9.76 10.23 -28.25
N PRO A 404 -10.76 10.83 -27.57
CA PRO A 404 -11.27 12.17 -27.89
C PRO A 404 -10.23 13.30 -27.85
N GLN A 405 -9.13 13.09 -27.13
CA GLN A 405 -8.01 14.03 -26.98
C GLN A 405 -6.97 13.96 -28.11
N PHE A 406 -7.09 13.01 -29.03
CA PHE A 406 -6.23 12.87 -30.21
C PHE A 406 -6.94 13.44 -31.44
N SER A 407 -6.16 13.89 -32.43
CA SER A 407 -6.69 14.27 -33.76
C SER A 407 -7.49 13.13 -34.40
N LYS A 408 -6.98 11.90 -34.27
CA LYS A 408 -7.72 10.68 -34.58
C LYS A 408 -8.55 10.23 -33.38
N VAL A 409 -9.80 10.69 -33.33
CA VAL A 409 -10.71 10.46 -32.20
C VAL A 409 -11.18 9.01 -32.03
N SER A 410 -10.98 8.14 -33.03
CA SER A 410 -11.34 6.72 -32.95
C SER A 410 -10.53 5.85 -33.91
N MET A 411 -10.22 4.62 -33.51
CA MET A 411 -9.51 3.63 -34.32
C MET A 411 -10.08 2.23 -34.11
N ALA A 412 -10.27 1.49 -35.19
CA ALA A 412 -10.50 0.04 -35.14
C ALA A 412 -9.14 -0.67 -34.98
N VAL A 413 -9.07 -1.58 -34.01
CA VAL A 413 -7.86 -2.31 -33.66
C VAL A 413 -8.15 -3.81 -33.74
N GLN A 414 -7.37 -4.54 -34.53
CA GLN A 414 -7.47 -5.99 -34.63
C GLN A 414 -7.02 -6.64 -33.33
N LEU A 415 -7.83 -7.53 -32.77
CA LEU A 415 -7.49 -8.34 -31.61
C LEU A 415 -6.60 -9.52 -32.02
N THR A 416 -5.34 -9.49 -31.60
CA THR A 416 -4.40 -10.61 -31.69
C THR A 416 -4.15 -11.22 -30.31
N GLU A 417 -3.55 -12.42 -30.25
CA GLU A 417 -3.23 -13.11 -28.98
C GLU A 417 -2.20 -12.35 -28.14
N ASP A 418 -1.36 -11.55 -28.78
CA ASP A 418 -0.24 -10.81 -28.22
C ASP A 418 -0.55 -9.32 -28.01
N LEU A 419 -1.68 -8.81 -28.48
CA LEU A 419 -2.02 -7.39 -28.36
C LEU A 419 -2.22 -6.97 -26.91
N GLN A 420 -1.33 -6.11 -26.40
CA GLN A 420 -1.44 -5.53 -25.07
C GLN A 420 -2.05 -4.13 -25.08
N ALA A 421 -2.58 -3.69 -23.93
CA ALA A 421 -3.13 -2.34 -23.76
C ALA A 421 -2.09 -1.24 -24.08
N ALA A 422 -0.82 -1.46 -23.74
CA ALA A 422 0.27 -0.55 -24.06
C ALA A 422 0.47 -0.39 -25.58
N ASP A 423 0.30 -1.45 -26.36
CA ASP A 423 0.44 -1.41 -27.82
C ASP A 423 -0.66 -0.55 -28.46
N VAL A 424 -1.89 -0.68 -27.94
CA VAL A 424 -3.01 0.16 -28.37
C VAL A 424 -2.69 1.63 -28.15
N LEU A 425 -2.21 1.98 -26.95
CA LEU A 425 -1.84 3.36 -26.61
C LEU A 425 -0.68 3.86 -27.50
N ASN A 426 0.36 3.05 -27.71
CA ASN A 426 1.50 3.39 -28.55
C ASN A 426 1.09 3.64 -30.01
N ARG A 427 0.12 2.89 -30.55
CA ARG A 427 -0.41 3.13 -31.91
C ARG A 427 -1.02 4.52 -32.05
N PHE A 428 -1.78 5.00 -31.06
CA PHE A 428 -2.32 6.36 -31.08
C PHE A 428 -1.22 7.43 -30.96
N LEU A 429 -0.27 7.24 -30.04
CA LEU A 429 0.86 8.17 -29.86
C LEU A 429 1.76 8.27 -31.10
N SER A 430 1.95 7.17 -31.83
CA SER A 430 2.76 7.18 -33.07
C SER A 430 2.12 7.96 -34.23
N GLN A 431 0.79 8.10 -34.21
CA GLN A 431 0.04 8.77 -35.28
C GLN A 431 -0.18 10.26 -35.00
N ASP A 432 0.08 10.71 -33.77
CA ASP A 432 -0.18 12.07 -33.34
C ASP A 432 0.97 12.59 -32.47
N SER A 433 2.00 13.14 -33.12
CA SER A 433 3.15 13.75 -32.44
C SER A 433 2.82 15.08 -31.75
N LEU A 434 1.59 15.57 -31.86
CA LEU A 434 1.15 16.88 -31.36
C LEU A 434 0.35 16.80 -30.05
N VAL A 435 0.19 15.60 -29.46
CA VAL A 435 -0.51 15.45 -28.19
C VAL A 435 0.27 16.17 -27.09
N ALA A 436 -0.29 17.26 -26.59
CA ALA A 436 0.29 18.08 -25.52
C ALA A 436 0.38 17.36 -24.16
N VAL A 437 -0.22 16.16 -24.05
CA VAL A 437 -0.26 15.34 -22.83
C VAL A 437 0.86 14.30 -22.87
N LYS A 438 1.59 14.14 -21.77
CA LYS A 438 2.65 13.15 -21.67
C LYS A 438 2.08 11.73 -21.70
N LYS A 439 2.83 10.79 -22.29
CA LYS A 439 2.46 9.36 -22.35
C LYS A 439 2.13 8.77 -20.97
N GLU A 440 2.88 9.15 -19.94
CA GLU A 440 2.69 8.71 -18.56
C GLU A 440 1.37 9.14 -17.92
N ASP A 441 0.71 10.14 -18.50
CA ASP A 441 -0.57 10.67 -18.05
C ASP A 441 -1.75 10.08 -18.82
N LEU A 442 -1.51 9.16 -19.77
CA LEU A 442 -2.56 8.53 -20.57
C LEU A 442 -2.72 7.05 -20.23
N CYS A 443 -3.96 6.59 -20.15
CA CYS A 443 -4.30 5.19 -19.91
C CYS A 443 -5.45 4.75 -20.82
N LEU A 444 -5.43 3.47 -21.22
CA LEU A 444 -6.58 2.83 -21.85
C LEU A 444 -7.55 2.36 -20.78
N TYR A 445 -8.82 2.76 -20.90
CA TYR A 445 -9.88 2.41 -19.97
C TYR A 445 -10.82 1.38 -20.56
N GLU A 446 -11.19 0.42 -19.72
CA GLU A 446 -12.33 -0.48 -19.88
C GLU A 446 -13.55 0.15 -19.21
N ILE A 447 -14.62 0.42 -19.96
CA ILE A 447 -15.81 1.13 -19.46
C ILE A 447 -17.06 0.34 -19.78
N GLY A 448 -17.95 0.17 -18.79
CA GLY A 448 -19.22 -0.50 -18.99
C GLY A 448 -19.15 -2.02 -19.06
N GLY A 449 -20.25 -2.63 -19.50
CA GLY A 449 -20.45 -4.08 -19.38
C GLY A 449 -20.42 -4.55 -17.92
N ASN A 450 -19.53 -5.48 -17.57
CA ASN A 450 -19.43 -5.98 -16.20
C ASN A 450 -18.53 -5.13 -15.28
N ILE A 451 -18.00 -4.01 -15.73
CA ILE A 451 -17.28 -3.04 -14.88
C ILE A 451 -17.85 -1.64 -15.11
N LYS A 452 -17.63 -0.69 -14.19
CA LYS A 452 -18.03 0.70 -14.44
C LYS A 452 -16.97 1.43 -15.23
N GLU A 453 -15.78 1.51 -14.67
CA GLU A 453 -14.60 2.08 -15.31
C GLU A 453 -13.35 1.50 -14.62
N ARG A 454 -12.38 1.07 -15.43
CA ARG A 454 -11.09 0.54 -15.00
C ARG A 454 -9.98 1.07 -15.91
N CYS A 455 -8.96 1.73 -15.37
CA CYS A 455 -7.69 1.97 -16.05
C CYS A 455 -6.94 0.65 -16.17
N LEU A 456 -6.47 0.33 -17.37
CA LEU A 456 -5.79 -0.93 -17.66
C LEU A 456 -4.30 -0.83 -17.41
N ASP A 457 -3.77 -1.90 -16.83
CA ASP A 457 -2.34 -2.16 -16.79
C ASP A 457 -1.82 -2.35 -18.22
N GLY A 458 -0.63 -1.82 -18.50
CA GLY A 458 -0.05 -1.80 -19.85
C GLY A 458 0.12 -3.19 -20.46
N GLU A 459 0.38 -4.19 -19.61
CA GLU A 459 0.58 -5.59 -19.98
C GLU A 459 -0.74 -6.38 -20.17
N THR A 460 -1.89 -5.73 -20.04
CA THR A 460 -3.20 -6.39 -20.20
C THR A 460 -3.39 -6.87 -21.64
N PHE A 461 -3.61 -8.16 -21.85
CA PHE A 461 -3.94 -8.72 -23.16
C PHE A 461 -5.39 -8.39 -23.51
N MET A 462 -5.57 -7.66 -24.61
CA MET A 462 -6.86 -7.11 -24.98
C MET A 462 -7.85 -8.20 -25.37
N LYS A 463 -7.39 -9.28 -26.01
CA LYS A 463 -8.26 -10.40 -26.42
C LYS A 463 -8.90 -11.10 -25.22
N ASP A 464 -8.11 -11.47 -24.22
CA ASP A 464 -8.59 -12.11 -22.99
C ASP A 464 -9.55 -11.19 -22.22
N LEU A 465 -9.24 -9.90 -22.13
CA LEU A 465 -10.10 -8.94 -21.46
C LEU A 465 -11.43 -8.72 -22.21
N CYS A 466 -11.43 -8.69 -23.54
CA CYS A 466 -12.64 -8.60 -24.35
C CYS A 466 -13.55 -9.82 -24.15
N GLN A 467 -12.98 -11.02 -24.02
CA GLN A 467 -13.76 -12.22 -23.72
C GLN A 467 -14.37 -12.15 -22.32
N LEU A 468 -13.64 -11.59 -21.35
CA LEU A 468 -14.13 -11.39 -19.99
C LEU A 468 -15.24 -10.32 -19.92
N ASN A 469 -15.19 -9.29 -20.75
CA ASN A 469 -16.17 -8.20 -20.79
C ASN A 469 -16.53 -7.78 -22.23
N PRO A 470 -17.37 -8.56 -22.93
CA PRO A 470 -17.67 -8.33 -24.35
C PRO A 470 -18.49 -7.06 -24.62
N ALA A 471 -19.12 -6.49 -23.59
CA ALA A 471 -19.91 -5.27 -23.68
C ALA A 471 -19.12 -4.02 -23.23
N ALA A 472 -17.80 -4.12 -23.09
CA ALA A 472 -16.95 -3.00 -22.72
C ALA A 472 -16.76 -2.02 -23.90
N GLU A 473 -16.74 -0.74 -23.56
CA GLU A 473 -16.21 0.33 -24.40
C GLU A 473 -14.74 0.59 -24.03
N TRP A 474 -13.92 0.88 -25.04
CA TRP A 474 -12.48 1.09 -24.89
C TRP A 474 -12.15 2.55 -25.15
N VAL A 475 -11.66 3.25 -24.13
CA VAL A 475 -11.44 4.70 -24.23
C VAL A 475 -10.07 5.08 -23.68
N ILE A 476 -9.25 5.80 -24.44
CA ILE A 476 -8.02 6.39 -23.92
C ILE A 476 -8.37 7.70 -23.24
N LYS A 477 -7.95 7.90 -21.99
CA LYS A 477 -8.16 9.14 -21.23
C LYS A 477 -6.93 9.51 -20.44
N THR A 478 -6.91 10.73 -19.90
CA THR A 478 -5.91 11.14 -18.92
C THR A 478 -6.15 10.45 -17.59
N VAL A 479 -5.08 9.93 -16.98
CA VAL A 479 -5.12 9.31 -15.65
C VAL A 479 -5.50 10.38 -14.62
N GLN A 480 -6.59 10.14 -13.89
CA GLN A 480 -6.97 10.96 -12.74
C GLN A 480 -6.06 10.59 -11.55
N ARG A 481 -4.83 11.10 -11.55
CA ARG A 481 -3.85 10.84 -10.48
C ARG A 481 -4.19 11.56 -9.19
#